data_AF-A0A7T4QXN0-F1
#
_entry.id   AF-A0A7T4QXN0-F1
#
_cell.length_a   1.000
_cell.length_b   1.000
_cell.length_c   1.000
_cell.angle_alpha   90.00
_cell.angle_beta   90.00
_cell.angle_gamma   90.00
#
_symmetry.space_group_name_H-M   'P 1'
#
loop_
_entity.id
_entity.type
_entity.pdbx_description
1 polymer ?
#
loop_
_entity_poly.entity_id
_entity_poly.type
_entity_poly.pdbx_seq_one_letter_code
_entity_poly.pdbx_strand_id
1 'polypeptide(L)'
;MAAVCLLAVLIVMMPAATAQPSCPAAAYPVLSSPSLHISDETASQLLASRHLAPRCRELAADLAQLYFWGAGGEQPELKRAWYFASLSKRDGRLHSRLRVLAAAFSLAGLNRNMSADEALRRFNRELQSEDLLRRDKAYAVLNQLQVFLPRVSLEGQSLFYDHRRTQAAPPASQGLSVNPSASMVLLADKNGLPDLRWLGTGGLPPTTRIYNAGDEREMFYPKGVASDTLRWQRWDRRSPSGVLYSGFGFANGDYKESRCTATAIAPRWLLTAAHCLFASDRDIQSKGQSKLEVLRFAGHGADRPALVEVESAWIHRRHRRQDLAANRLAAYSGSDIAVLRVAQGLATTPIRSLDSLAGRADIQVRSSGFPRDKSNAGVWVNHCRAGLVRPGEGELMDLYAMNCPFSVGQSGSLMTAREEGAGTGPAQGSAIGVLSANLSTDTHKSAIFAAFNHDIISDIKRLLSPDDAPRYLVEFPIAGPTVATTSELAN
;
A
#
# COMPACT_ATOMS: atom_id res chain seq x y z
N MET A 1 3.18 -56.25 -75.07
CA MET A 1 2.16 -55.18 -75.10
C MET A 1 1.59 -55.05 -73.69
N ALA A 2 2.10 -54.10 -72.92
CA ALA A 2 1.79 -53.94 -71.50
C ALA A 2 0.77 -52.80 -71.32
N ALA A 3 -0.30 -53.09 -70.58
CA ALA A 3 -1.35 -52.15 -70.26
C ALA A 3 -0.90 -51.17 -69.15
N VAL A 4 -1.08 -49.88 -69.40
CA VAL A 4 -0.88 -48.80 -68.44
C VAL A 4 -2.19 -48.60 -67.66
N CYS A 5 -2.14 -48.83 -66.35
CA CYS A 5 -3.23 -48.52 -65.43
C CYS A 5 -2.90 -47.22 -64.70
N LEU A 6 -3.67 -46.16 -64.97
CA LEU A 6 -3.56 -44.86 -64.30
C LEU A 6 -4.28 -44.93 -62.95
N LEU A 7 -3.53 -44.84 -61.84
CA LEU A 7 -4.10 -44.68 -60.49
C LEU A 7 -4.21 -43.18 -60.19
N ALA A 8 -5.43 -42.63 -60.23
CA ALA A 8 -5.71 -41.27 -59.80
C ALA A 8 -5.78 -41.22 -58.26
N VAL A 9 -4.81 -40.55 -57.62
CA VAL A 9 -4.83 -40.24 -56.19
C VAL A 9 -5.65 -38.96 -56.00
N LEU A 10 -6.84 -39.10 -55.42
CA LEU A 10 -7.69 -37.98 -55.02
C LEU A 10 -7.15 -37.42 -53.68
N ILE A 11 -6.40 -36.32 -53.74
CA ILE A 11 -5.99 -35.57 -52.54
C ILE A 11 -7.21 -34.80 -52.04
N VAL A 12 -7.87 -35.30 -51.00
CA VAL A 12 -8.86 -34.56 -50.23
C VAL A 12 -8.11 -33.53 -49.40
N MET A 13 -8.09 -32.27 -49.84
CA MET A 13 -7.68 -31.15 -49.00
C MET A 13 -8.74 -30.94 -47.91
N MET A 14 -8.50 -31.51 -46.73
CA MET A 14 -9.20 -31.07 -45.53
C MET A 14 -8.74 -29.64 -45.19
N PRO A 15 -9.65 -28.68 -44.95
CA PRO A 15 -9.25 -27.37 -44.47
C PRO A 15 -8.58 -27.54 -43.11
N ALA A 16 -7.39 -26.95 -42.96
CA ALA A 16 -6.73 -26.87 -41.66
C ALA A 16 -7.74 -26.27 -40.66
N ALA A 17 -8.08 -27.04 -39.62
CA ALA A 17 -8.84 -26.52 -38.51
C ALA A 17 -8.03 -25.35 -37.93
N THR A 18 -8.47 -24.12 -38.18
CA THR A 18 -7.91 -22.94 -37.54
C THR A 18 -8.10 -23.14 -36.04
N ALA A 19 -7.01 -23.46 -35.33
CA ALA A 19 -7.02 -23.57 -33.89
C ALA A 19 -7.65 -22.29 -33.32
N GLN A 20 -8.81 -22.41 -32.69
CA GLN A 20 -9.41 -21.29 -31.98
C GLN A 20 -8.37 -20.80 -30.96
N PRO A 21 -8.05 -19.50 -30.91
CA PRO A 21 -7.15 -18.99 -29.89
C PRO A 21 -7.74 -19.35 -28.52
N SER A 22 -7.02 -20.18 -27.78
CA SER A 22 -7.43 -20.61 -26.45
C SER A 22 -7.49 -19.39 -25.53
N CYS A 23 -8.59 -19.26 -24.79
CA CYS A 23 -8.72 -18.15 -23.86
C CYS A 23 -7.66 -18.27 -22.75
N PRO A 24 -6.95 -17.18 -22.40
CA PRO A 24 -6.02 -17.19 -21.29
C PRO A 24 -6.73 -17.57 -19.98
N ALA A 25 -5.99 -18.23 -19.09
CA ALA A 25 -6.44 -18.49 -17.74
C ALA A 25 -6.64 -17.17 -16.96
N ALA A 26 -7.50 -17.22 -15.94
CA ALA A 26 -7.72 -16.09 -15.04
C ALA A 26 -6.40 -15.66 -14.38
N ALA A 27 -6.07 -14.38 -14.53
CA ALA A 27 -4.84 -13.78 -14.02
C ALA A 27 -5.02 -13.12 -12.66
N TYR A 28 -6.11 -12.36 -12.45
CA TYR A 28 -6.31 -11.70 -11.16
C TYR A 28 -6.61 -12.73 -10.05
N PRO A 29 -6.19 -12.48 -8.81
CA PRO A 29 -6.50 -13.38 -7.71
C PRO A 29 -8.00 -13.55 -7.49
N VAL A 30 -8.40 -14.70 -6.94
CA VAL A 30 -9.78 -14.96 -6.52
C VAL A 30 -10.22 -14.03 -5.39
N LEU A 31 -11.53 -13.89 -5.17
CA LEU A 31 -12.08 -12.98 -4.14
C LEU A 31 -11.61 -13.30 -2.72
N SER A 32 -11.30 -14.55 -2.41
CA SER A 32 -10.74 -14.97 -1.12
C SER A 32 -9.25 -14.67 -0.96
N SER A 33 -8.56 -14.24 -2.03
CA SER A 33 -7.14 -13.91 -1.96
C SER A 33 -6.94 -12.55 -1.25
N PRO A 34 -5.95 -12.43 -0.35
CA PRO A 34 -5.53 -11.14 0.21
C PRO A 34 -4.85 -10.24 -0.83
N SER A 35 -4.54 -10.78 -2.02
CA SER A 35 -4.06 -9.99 -3.16
C SER A 35 -5.21 -9.53 -4.04
N LEU A 36 -5.11 -8.28 -4.48
CA LEU A 36 -5.98 -7.67 -5.49
C LEU A 36 -5.27 -7.48 -6.84
N HIS A 37 -4.02 -7.94 -6.96
CA HIS A 37 -3.13 -7.58 -8.08
C HIS A 37 -2.50 -8.77 -8.77
N ILE A 38 -2.04 -8.46 -9.98
CA ILE A 38 -1.20 -9.27 -10.85
C ILE A 38 0.15 -8.56 -11.03
N SER A 39 1.19 -9.29 -11.44
CA SER A 39 2.45 -8.66 -11.85
C SER A 39 2.27 -7.89 -13.16
N ASP A 40 3.15 -6.95 -13.46
CA ASP A 40 3.07 -6.23 -14.74
C ASP A 40 3.50 -7.08 -15.93
N GLU A 41 4.26 -8.16 -15.72
CA GLU A 41 4.46 -9.20 -16.73
C GLU A 41 3.12 -9.84 -17.09
N THR A 42 2.35 -10.27 -16.09
CA THR A 42 1.00 -10.78 -16.30
C THR A 42 0.09 -9.70 -16.88
N ALA A 43 0.20 -8.44 -16.45
CA ALA A 43 -0.57 -7.34 -17.02
C ALA A 43 -0.23 -7.11 -18.50
N SER A 44 1.06 -7.17 -18.87
CA SER A 44 1.54 -7.05 -20.26
C SER A 44 1.03 -8.20 -21.11
N GLN A 45 1.02 -9.43 -20.57
CA GLN A 45 0.43 -10.60 -21.23
C GLN A 45 -1.09 -10.40 -21.46
N LEU A 46 -1.83 -9.92 -20.46
CA LEU A 46 -3.26 -9.59 -20.63
C LEU A 46 -3.49 -8.51 -21.70
N LEU A 47 -2.67 -7.46 -21.69
CA LEU A 47 -2.75 -6.38 -22.68
C LEU A 47 -2.45 -6.87 -24.09
N ALA A 48 -1.47 -7.76 -24.26
CA ALA A 48 -1.18 -8.41 -25.53
C ALA A 48 -2.37 -9.27 -26.01
N SER A 49 -3.04 -9.96 -25.09
CA SER A 49 -4.22 -10.77 -25.39
C SER A 49 -5.53 -9.98 -25.50
N ARG A 50 -5.55 -8.65 -25.31
CA ARG A 50 -6.78 -7.83 -25.22
C ARG A 50 -7.81 -8.04 -26.34
N HIS A 51 -7.33 -8.34 -27.54
CA HIS A 51 -8.15 -8.57 -28.72
C HIS A 51 -9.06 -9.81 -28.60
N LEU A 52 -8.72 -10.75 -27.71
CA LEU A 52 -9.51 -11.95 -27.43
C LEU A 52 -10.65 -11.70 -26.43
N ALA A 53 -10.67 -10.57 -25.72
CA ALA A 53 -11.64 -10.28 -24.66
C ALA A 53 -13.12 -10.42 -25.08
N PRO A 54 -13.55 -10.07 -26.31
CA PRO A 54 -14.95 -10.27 -26.73
C PRO A 54 -15.40 -11.74 -26.72
N ARG A 55 -14.46 -12.69 -26.79
CA ARG A 55 -14.71 -14.14 -26.78
C ARG A 55 -14.26 -14.82 -25.49
N CYS A 56 -13.47 -14.13 -24.67
CA CYS A 56 -12.86 -14.67 -23.45
C CYS A 56 -13.30 -13.88 -22.21
N ARG A 57 -14.27 -14.43 -21.48
CA ARG A 57 -14.91 -13.74 -20.34
C ARG A 57 -13.97 -13.52 -19.16
N GLU A 58 -13.12 -14.48 -18.83
CA GLU A 58 -12.14 -14.33 -17.74
C GLU A 58 -11.14 -13.23 -18.08
N LEU A 59 -10.61 -13.24 -19.29
CA LEU A 59 -9.75 -12.17 -19.80
C LEU A 59 -10.44 -10.81 -19.76
N ALA A 60 -11.72 -10.72 -20.16
CA ALA A 60 -12.49 -9.49 -20.05
C ALA A 60 -12.63 -9.01 -18.59
N ALA A 61 -12.85 -9.93 -17.64
CA ALA A 61 -12.91 -9.59 -16.23
C ALA A 61 -11.54 -9.12 -15.69
N ASP A 62 -10.45 -9.75 -16.12
CA ASP A 62 -9.10 -9.35 -15.73
C ASP A 62 -8.70 -8.00 -16.33
N LEU A 63 -9.06 -7.72 -17.60
CA LEU A 63 -8.86 -6.41 -18.22
C LEU A 63 -9.70 -5.32 -17.55
N ALA A 64 -10.92 -5.63 -17.12
CA ALA A 64 -11.74 -4.70 -16.35
C ALA A 64 -11.04 -4.28 -15.05
N GLN A 65 -10.44 -5.23 -14.33
CA GLN A 65 -9.65 -4.95 -13.14
C GLN A 65 -8.38 -4.17 -13.48
N LEU A 66 -7.66 -4.57 -14.54
CA LEU A 66 -6.45 -3.87 -15.01
C LEU A 66 -6.69 -2.39 -15.26
N TYR A 67 -7.72 -2.03 -16.02
CA TYR A 67 -8.03 -0.62 -16.29
C TYR A 67 -8.63 0.10 -15.08
N PHE A 68 -9.30 -0.61 -14.16
CA PHE A 68 -9.80 0.03 -12.94
C PHE A 68 -8.64 0.40 -11.99
N TRP A 69 -7.64 -0.47 -11.86
CA TRP A 69 -6.51 -0.24 -10.95
C TRP A 69 -5.36 0.54 -11.61
N GLY A 70 -5.18 0.45 -12.92
CA GLY A 70 -4.01 0.96 -13.64
C GLY A 70 -2.79 0.04 -13.45
N ALA A 71 -2.57 -0.88 -14.39
CA ALA A 71 -1.43 -1.80 -14.36
C ALA A 71 -0.87 -2.09 -15.76
N GLY A 72 0.37 -2.56 -15.85
CA GLY A 72 1.08 -2.79 -17.10
C GLY A 72 1.45 -1.49 -17.85
N GLY A 73 1.72 -0.41 -17.11
CA GLY A 73 1.95 0.92 -17.67
C GLY A 73 0.68 1.69 -18.08
N GLU A 74 -0.49 1.05 -18.05
CA GLU A 74 -1.77 1.72 -18.30
C GLU A 74 -2.17 2.61 -17.12
N GLN A 75 -2.67 3.81 -17.43
CA GLN A 75 -3.30 4.66 -16.43
C GLN A 75 -4.68 4.10 -16.07
N PRO A 76 -5.14 4.29 -14.82
CA PRO A 76 -6.51 3.96 -14.46
C PRO A 76 -7.50 4.67 -15.40
N GLU A 77 -8.44 3.94 -16.00
CA GLU A 77 -9.47 4.48 -16.90
C GLU A 77 -10.82 3.79 -16.72
N LEU A 78 -11.75 4.48 -16.04
CA LEU A 78 -13.02 3.89 -15.62
C LEU A 78 -13.93 3.45 -16.77
N LYS A 79 -13.95 4.20 -17.88
CA LYS A 79 -14.78 3.86 -19.05
C LYS A 79 -14.30 2.59 -19.74
N ARG A 80 -12.97 2.41 -19.90
CA ARG A 80 -12.39 1.16 -20.41
C ARG A 80 -12.61 0.00 -19.46
N ALA A 81 -12.44 0.23 -18.16
CA ALA A 81 -12.75 -0.78 -17.14
C ALA A 81 -14.19 -1.28 -17.26
N TRP A 82 -15.15 -0.36 -17.42
CA TRP A 82 -16.56 -0.71 -17.63
C TRP A 82 -16.80 -1.45 -18.96
N TYR A 83 -16.18 -1.01 -20.05
CA TYR A 83 -16.28 -1.69 -21.35
C TYR A 83 -15.93 -3.18 -21.21
N PHE A 84 -14.76 -3.50 -20.64
CA PHE A 84 -14.35 -4.89 -20.43
C PHE A 84 -15.23 -5.62 -19.40
N ALA A 85 -15.66 -4.94 -18.33
CA ALA A 85 -16.59 -5.53 -17.37
C ALA A 85 -17.90 -5.95 -18.06
N SER A 86 -18.39 -5.15 -19.00
CA SER A 86 -19.62 -5.44 -19.75
C SER A 86 -19.50 -6.68 -20.64
N LEU A 87 -18.30 -6.96 -21.19
CA LEU A 87 -18.00 -8.16 -21.97
C LEU A 87 -17.94 -9.43 -21.10
N SER A 88 -17.66 -9.31 -19.80
CA SER A 88 -17.55 -10.43 -18.87
C SER A 88 -18.89 -10.99 -18.36
N LYS A 89 -20.03 -10.40 -18.76
CA LYS A 89 -21.36 -10.77 -18.25
C LYS A 89 -21.77 -12.21 -18.62
N ARG A 90 -22.50 -12.87 -17.72
CA ARG A 90 -23.17 -14.17 -17.92
C ARG A 90 -24.65 -14.05 -17.56
N ASP A 91 -25.54 -14.41 -18.49
CA ASP A 91 -27.00 -14.45 -18.26
C ASP A 91 -27.54 -13.17 -17.60
N GLY A 92 -27.06 -12.02 -18.09
CA GLY A 92 -27.40 -10.68 -17.57
C GLY A 92 -26.68 -10.24 -16.29
N ARG A 93 -25.90 -11.13 -15.64
CA ARG A 93 -25.17 -10.85 -14.39
C ARG A 93 -23.68 -10.62 -14.66
N LEU A 94 -23.07 -9.68 -13.94
CA LEU A 94 -21.63 -9.46 -13.99
C LEU A 94 -20.87 -10.65 -13.39
N HIS A 95 -19.66 -10.88 -13.90
CA HIS A 95 -18.76 -11.90 -13.38
C HIS A 95 -18.59 -11.76 -11.86
N SER A 96 -18.65 -12.86 -11.11
CA SER A 96 -18.64 -12.83 -9.64
C SER A 96 -17.42 -12.09 -9.07
N ARG A 97 -16.27 -12.22 -9.74
CA ARG A 97 -15.01 -11.53 -9.41
C ARG A 97 -15.10 -10.00 -9.52
N LEU A 98 -16.04 -9.48 -10.29
CA LEU A 98 -16.29 -8.04 -10.44
C LEU A 98 -17.44 -7.52 -9.56
N ARG A 99 -17.93 -8.30 -8.58
CA ARG A 99 -19.14 -7.93 -7.82
C ARG A 99 -19.04 -6.58 -7.11
N VAL A 100 -17.89 -6.25 -6.52
CA VAL A 100 -17.67 -4.96 -5.85
C VAL A 100 -17.50 -3.83 -6.88
N LEU A 101 -16.78 -4.09 -7.96
CA LEU A 101 -16.60 -3.17 -9.09
C LEU A 101 -17.93 -2.83 -9.79
N ALA A 102 -18.87 -3.77 -9.83
CA ALA A 102 -20.22 -3.53 -10.34
C ALA A 102 -20.92 -2.37 -9.61
N ALA A 103 -20.81 -2.33 -8.27
CA ALA A 103 -21.34 -1.23 -7.49
C ALA A 103 -20.60 0.07 -7.82
N ALA A 104 -19.27 0.02 -7.95
CA ALA A 104 -18.45 1.17 -8.32
C ALA A 104 -18.86 1.78 -9.68
N PHE A 105 -19.07 0.95 -10.70
CA PHE A 105 -19.56 1.40 -12.01
C PHE A 105 -20.97 1.98 -11.96
N SER A 106 -21.81 1.52 -11.03
CA SER A 106 -23.17 2.03 -10.84
C SER A 106 -23.14 3.41 -10.17
N LEU A 107 -22.28 3.59 -9.15
CA LEU A 107 -22.04 4.89 -8.51
C LEU A 107 -21.46 5.93 -9.49
N ALA A 108 -20.69 5.49 -10.48
CA ALA A 108 -20.15 6.34 -11.53
C ALA A 108 -21.11 6.56 -12.72
N GLY A 109 -22.36 6.09 -12.62
CA GLY A 109 -23.37 6.25 -13.67
C GLY A 109 -23.15 5.40 -14.95
N LEU A 110 -22.20 4.46 -14.94
CA LEU A 110 -21.87 3.62 -16.10
C LEU A 110 -22.72 2.34 -16.17
N ASN A 111 -23.03 1.74 -15.02
CA ASN A 111 -23.86 0.54 -14.95
C ASN A 111 -25.32 0.88 -14.62
N ARG A 112 -26.21 0.82 -15.62
CA ARG A 112 -27.65 1.10 -15.45
C ARG A 112 -28.47 -0.07 -14.92
N ASN A 113 -27.88 -1.26 -14.78
CA ASN A 113 -28.59 -2.45 -14.29
C ASN A 113 -28.69 -2.49 -12.76
N MET A 114 -28.09 -1.53 -12.06
CA MET A 114 -28.10 -1.41 -10.61
C MET A 114 -28.28 0.07 -10.27
N SER A 115 -29.26 0.38 -9.41
CA SER A 115 -29.45 1.75 -8.95
C SER A 115 -28.31 2.20 -8.04
N ALA A 116 -28.17 3.51 -7.89
CA ALA A 116 -27.29 4.14 -6.90
C ALA A 116 -27.48 3.54 -5.50
N ASP A 117 -28.72 3.48 -5.04
CA ASP A 117 -29.07 3.03 -3.70
C ASP A 117 -28.69 1.57 -3.48
N GLU A 118 -28.90 0.72 -4.49
CA GLU A 118 -28.47 -0.67 -4.42
C GLU A 118 -26.94 -0.80 -4.38
N ALA A 119 -26.23 0.01 -5.17
CA ALA A 119 -24.77 0.04 -5.13
C ALA A 119 -24.25 0.48 -3.75
N LEU A 120 -24.86 1.48 -3.14
CA LEU A 120 -24.54 1.95 -1.78
C LEU A 120 -24.84 0.89 -0.73
N ARG A 121 -26.01 0.24 -0.79
CA ARG A 121 -26.36 -0.86 0.12
C ARG A 121 -25.35 -2.01 0.04
N ARG A 122 -24.85 -2.32 -1.17
CA ARG A 122 -23.80 -3.33 -1.37
C ARG A 122 -22.48 -2.93 -0.73
N PHE A 123 -22.02 -1.70 -0.98
CA PHE A 123 -20.82 -1.21 -0.30
C PHE A 123 -20.99 -1.25 1.21
N ASN A 124 -22.09 -0.72 1.74
CA ASN A 124 -22.34 -0.73 3.19
C ASN A 124 -22.29 -2.15 3.78
N ARG A 125 -22.84 -3.15 3.08
CA ARG A 125 -22.76 -4.55 3.50
C ARG A 125 -21.33 -5.09 3.52
N GLU A 126 -20.54 -4.81 2.49
CA GLU A 126 -19.13 -5.26 2.44
C GLU A 126 -18.28 -4.53 3.49
N LEU A 127 -18.56 -3.23 3.75
CA LEU A 127 -17.86 -2.42 4.75
C LEU A 127 -18.19 -2.82 6.19
N GLN A 128 -19.41 -3.30 6.44
CA GLN A 128 -19.86 -3.80 7.74
C GLN A 128 -19.56 -5.30 7.94
N SER A 129 -18.88 -5.94 7.00
CA SER A 129 -18.56 -7.37 7.11
C SER A 129 -17.56 -7.63 8.24
N GLU A 130 -17.78 -8.71 8.99
CA GLU A 130 -16.80 -9.25 9.95
C GLU A 130 -15.56 -9.83 9.24
N ASP A 131 -15.67 -10.14 7.95
CA ASP A 131 -14.54 -10.53 7.11
C ASP A 131 -13.71 -9.28 6.76
N LEU A 132 -12.56 -9.17 7.44
CA LEU A 132 -11.58 -8.10 7.24
C LEU A 132 -11.18 -7.94 5.77
N LEU A 133 -11.01 -9.05 5.04
CA LEU A 133 -10.56 -9.00 3.66
C LEU A 133 -11.64 -8.40 2.75
N ARG A 134 -12.91 -8.76 2.94
CA ARG A 134 -14.02 -8.16 2.18
C ARG A 134 -14.10 -6.66 2.41
N ARG A 135 -14.00 -6.26 3.67
CA ARG A 135 -14.03 -4.85 4.08
C ARG A 135 -12.88 -4.06 3.43
N ASP A 136 -11.67 -4.62 3.47
CA ASP A 136 -10.48 -4.00 2.87
C ASP A 136 -10.62 -3.82 1.35
N LYS A 137 -11.17 -4.83 0.65
CA LYS A 137 -11.43 -4.74 -0.79
C LYS A 137 -12.48 -3.69 -1.14
N ALA A 138 -13.52 -3.55 -0.31
CA ALA A 138 -14.52 -2.52 -0.50
C ALA A 138 -13.93 -1.11 -0.32
N TYR A 139 -13.11 -0.89 0.71
CA TYR A 139 -12.38 0.37 0.89
C TYR A 139 -11.42 0.66 -0.27
N ALA A 140 -10.69 -0.34 -0.73
CA ALA A 140 -9.77 -0.20 -1.86
C ALA A 140 -10.49 0.27 -3.14
N VAL A 141 -11.65 -0.31 -3.45
CA VAL A 141 -12.46 0.08 -4.62
C VAL A 141 -13.00 1.50 -4.45
N LEU A 142 -13.55 1.84 -3.28
CA LEU A 142 -14.07 3.17 -2.99
C LEU A 142 -12.99 4.26 -3.05
N ASN A 143 -11.80 3.98 -2.52
CA ASN A 143 -10.68 4.90 -2.61
C ASN A 143 -10.15 5.02 -4.05
N GLN A 144 -10.16 3.95 -4.84
CA GLN A 144 -9.78 4.05 -6.26
C GLN A 144 -10.79 4.88 -7.07
N LEU A 145 -12.08 4.86 -6.71
CA LEU A 145 -13.08 5.71 -7.36
C LEU A 145 -12.75 7.20 -7.29
N GLN A 146 -12.00 7.65 -6.28
CA GLN A 146 -11.57 9.04 -6.16
C GLN A 146 -10.73 9.52 -7.37
N VAL A 147 -10.05 8.59 -8.05
CA VAL A 147 -9.24 8.89 -9.24
C VAL A 147 -10.12 9.28 -10.42
N PHE A 148 -11.37 8.79 -10.45
CA PHE A 148 -12.26 8.90 -11.60
C PHE A 148 -13.36 9.95 -11.45
N LEU A 149 -13.71 10.32 -10.22
CA LEU A 149 -14.90 11.10 -9.93
C LEU A 149 -14.54 12.56 -9.60
N PRO A 150 -15.34 13.55 -10.02
CA PRO A 150 -14.93 14.94 -9.93
C PRO A 150 -15.20 15.53 -8.53
N ARG A 151 -14.28 16.36 -8.04
CA ARG A 151 -14.30 16.97 -6.69
C ARG A 151 -15.30 18.14 -6.57
N VAL A 152 -15.78 18.43 -5.35
CA VAL A 152 -16.61 19.62 -5.04
C VAL A 152 -16.08 20.38 -3.83
N SER A 153 -16.44 21.66 -3.71
CA SER A 153 -16.14 22.48 -2.53
C SER A 153 -17.43 22.80 -1.75
N LEU A 154 -17.28 23.02 -0.43
CA LEU A 154 -18.38 23.34 0.49
C LEU A 154 -18.10 24.71 1.13
N GLU A 155 -19.12 25.58 1.15
CA GLU A 155 -19.11 26.83 1.92
C GLU A 155 -20.45 26.97 2.65
N GLY A 156 -20.41 26.94 3.99
CA GLY A 156 -21.62 26.86 4.80
C GLY A 156 -22.39 25.57 4.51
N GLN A 157 -23.62 25.70 3.99
CA GLN A 157 -24.47 24.58 3.55
C GLN A 157 -24.53 24.43 2.01
N SER A 158 -23.78 25.25 1.27
CA SER A 158 -23.81 25.29 -0.19
C SER A 158 -22.63 24.53 -0.79
N LEU A 159 -22.92 23.75 -1.82
CA LEU A 159 -21.94 22.94 -2.55
C LEU A 159 -21.60 23.61 -3.88
N PHE A 160 -20.36 23.43 -4.35
CA PHE A 160 -19.88 24.00 -5.62
C PHE A 160 -19.08 22.98 -6.42
N TYR A 161 -19.27 22.95 -7.74
CA TYR A 161 -18.57 22.05 -8.66
C TYR A 161 -17.10 22.39 -8.88
N ASP A 162 -16.67 23.56 -8.40
CA ASP A 162 -15.32 24.05 -8.58
C ASP A 162 -14.78 24.67 -7.28
N HIS A 163 -13.45 24.71 -7.17
CA HIS A 163 -12.76 25.26 -6.00
C HIS A 163 -12.82 26.79 -5.92
N ARG A 164 -13.10 27.48 -7.04
CA ARG A 164 -13.29 28.93 -7.13
C ARG A 164 -14.71 29.35 -6.77
N ARG A 165 -15.60 28.37 -6.51
CA ARG A 165 -16.98 28.54 -6.07
C ARG A 165 -17.83 29.32 -7.07
N THR A 166 -17.55 29.14 -8.35
CA THR A 166 -18.25 29.85 -9.43
C THR A 166 -19.52 29.13 -9.86
N GLN A 167 -19.60 27.82 -9.67
CA GLN A 167 -20.70 26.98 -10.10
C GLN A 167 -21.31 26.23 -8.91
N ALA A 168 -22.48 26.68 -8.46
CA ALA A 168 -23.22 26.01 -7.38
C ALA A 168 -23.71 24.61 -7.82
N ALA A 169 -23.60 23.65 -6.91
CA ALA A 169 -24.18 22.32 -7.03
C ALA A 169 -25.57 22.27 -6.37
N PRO A 170 -26.47 21.38 -6.83
CA PRO A 170 -27.80 21.22 -6.26
C PRO A 170 -27.78 20.92 -4.74
N PRO A 171 -28.83 21.30 -3.99
CA PRO A 171 -28.92 21.06 -2.55
C PRO A 171 -28.77 19.56 -2.20
N ALA A 172 -28.10 19.27 -1.08
CA ALA A 172 -27.79 17.94 -0.59
C ALA A 172 -29.01 17.08 -0.14
N SER A 173 -30.25 17.52 -0.38
CA SER A 173 -31.47 16.84 0.08
C SER A 173 -31.75 15.49 -0.60
N GLN A 174 -30.95 15.12 -1.61
CA GLN A 174 -30.95 13.79 -2.24
C GLN A 174 -29.62 13.06 -2.02
N GLY A 175 -28.80 13.54 -1.08
CA GLY A 175 -27.45 13.04 -0.88
C GLY A 175 -27.30 12.10 0.30
N LEU A 176 -26.72 10.93 0.05
CA LEU A 176 -26.31 10.04 1.13
C LEU A 176 -24.98 10.58 1.70
N SER A 177 -25.03 11.16 2.90
CA SER A 177 -23.83 11.39 3.71
C SER A 177 -23.32 10.02 4.17
N VAL A 178 -22.27 9.52 3.51
CA VAL A 178 -21.67 8.23 3.85
C VAL A 178 -20.90 8.34 5.17
N ASN A 179 -20.45 9.56 5.53
CA ASN A 179 -19.80 9.85 6.81
C ASN A 179 -19.78 11.37 7.08
N PRO A 180 -20.40 11.87 8.17
CA PRO A 180 -20.33 13.29 8.57
C PRO A 180 -18.91 13.80 8.84
N SER A 181 -17.99 12.89 9.18
CA SER A 181 -16.61 13.17 9.56
C SER A 181 -15.60 12.99 8.42
N ALA A 182 -16.00 12.36 7.30
CA ALA A 182 -15.11 12.06 6.16
C ALA A 182 -15.43 12.88 4.91
N SER A 183 -16.28 13.90 5.03
CA SER A 183 -16.42 14.90 4.00
C SER A 183 -16.80 14.28 2.65
N MET A 184 -17.89 13.50 2.59
CA MET A 184 -18.41 12.95 1.33
C MET A 184 -19.93 13.09 1.25
N VAL A 185 -20.41 13.51 0.09
CA VAL A 185 -21.83 13.54 -0.25
C VAL A 185 -21.99 12.92 -1.63
N LEU A 186 -22.72 11.82 -1.71
CA LEU A 186 -23.22 11.36 -3.01
C LEU A 186 -24.34 12.31 -3.41
N LEU A 187 -24.16 13.17 -4.40
CA LEU A 187 -25.24 14.02 -4.93
C LEU A 187 -25.97 13.30 -6.07
N ALA A 188 -27.17 13.75 -6.43
CA ALA A 188 -27.77 13.42 -7.71
C ALA A 188 -27.43 14.54 -8.71
N ASP A 189 -27.02 14.19 -9.93
CA ASP A 189 -26.83 15.16 -11.01
C ASP A 189 -28.19 15.74 -11.48
N LYS A 190 -28.16 16.71 -12.40
CA LYS A 190 -29.35 17.35 -12.98
C LYS A 190 -30.33 16.38 -13.68
N ASN A 191 -29.94 15.12 -13.88
CA ASN A 191 -30.74 14.06 -14.49
C ASN A 191 -31.17 12.98 -13.47
N GLY A 192 -30.88 13.15 -12.18
CA GLY A 192 -31.19 12.18 -11.12
C GLY A 192 -30.22 11.00 -11.05
N LEU A 193 -29.04 11.08 -11.68
CA LEU A 193 -28.01 10.05 -11.60
C LEU A 193 -27.09 10.30 -10.39
N PRO A 194 -26.65 9.25 -9.67
CA PRO A 194 -25.72 9.40 -8.57
C PRO A 194 -24.38 9.96 -9.06
N ASP A 195 -23.88 10.89 -8.27
CA ASP A 195 -22.71 11.68 -8.52
C ASP A 195 -21.93 11.69 -7.21
N LEU A 196 -21.03 10.72 -7.06
CA LEU A 196 -20.25 10.57 -5.84
C LEU A 196 -19.25 11.71 -5.74
N ARG A 197 -19.44 12.59 -4.77
CA ARG A 197 -18.71 13.85 -4.69
C ARG A 197 -18.06 14.02 -3.31
N TRP A 198 -16.83 14.51 -3.31
CA TRP A 198 -16.02 14.70 -2.10
C TRP A 198 -16.20 16.12 -1.58
N LEU A 199 -16.59 16.28 -0.32
CA LEU A 199 -16.56 17.54 0.39
C LEU A 199 -15.10 17.81 0.82
N GLY A 200 -14.59 19.01 0.58
CA GLY A 200 -13.46 19.49 1.40
C GLY A 200 -13.97 19.80 2.80
N THR A 201 -13.40 19.21 3.86
CA THR A 201 -13.73 19.62 5.24
C THR A 201 -13.27 21.06 5.45
N GLY A 202 -14.19 21.92 5.89
CA GLY A 202 -14.09 23.38 5.81
C GLY A 202 -13.06 24.06 6.73
N GLY A 203 -12.86 25.36 6.45
CA GLY A 203 -12.42 26.34 7.43
C GLY A 203 -10.96 26.78 7.42
N LEU A 204 -10.24 26.78 6.29
CA LEU A 204 -8.88 27.33 6.22
C LEU A 204 -8.77 28.52 5.23
N PRO A 205 -7.85 29.49 5.48
CA PRO A 205 -7.89 30.86 4.95
C PRO A 205 -7.72 30.95 3.42
N PRO A 206 -7.98 32.14 2.81
CA PRO A 206 -8.07 32.35 1.36
C PRO A 206 -6.69 32.46 0.70
N THR A 207 -5.81 31.49 0.92
CA THR A 207 -4.57 31.37 0.16
C THR A 207 -4.62 30.10 -0.66
N THR A 208 -4.93 30.27 -1.94
CA THR A 208 -4.72 29.36 -3.06
C THR A 208 -3.65 28.30 -2.79
N ARG A 209 -4.06 27.09 -2.42
CA ARG A 209 -3.26 25.88 -2.66
C ARG A 209 -3.99 25.04 -3.71
N ILE A 210 -3.29 24.78 -4.81
CA ILE A 210 -3.73 23.91 -5.89
C ILE A 210 -3.66 22.48 -5.35
N TYR A 211 -4.80 21.87 -5.03
CA TYR A 211 -4.86 20.50 -4.50
C TYR A 211 -4.74 19.51 -5.67
N ASN A 212 -3.56 18.92 -5.82
CA ASN A 212 -3.29 17.96 -6.88
C ASN A 212 -4.00 16.61 -6.60
N ALA A 213 -4.17 15.80 -7.64
CA ALA A 213 -4.48 14.38 -7.49
C ALA A 213 -3.35 13.73 -6.69
N GLY A 214 -3.55 13.57 -5.38
CA GLY A 214 -2.49 13.26 -4.42
C GLY A 214 -2.73 13.82 -3.01
N ASP A 215 -3.63 14.78 -2.83
CA ASP A 215 -3.99 15.26 -1.49
C ASP A 215 -4.91 14.27 -0.74
N GLU A 216 -4.30 13.50 0.16
CA GLU A 216 -4.81 12.36 0.94
C GLU A 216 -5.82 12.72 2.06
N ARG A 217 -6.46 13.90 2.01
CA ARG A 217 -7.41 14.35 3.07
C ARG A 217 -8.86 13.90 2.84
N GLU A 218 -9.15 13.19 1.76
CA GLU A 218 -10.51 12.87 1.30
C GLU A 218 -10.60 11.37 0.92
N MET A 219 -10.72 10.46 1.90
CA MET A 219 -10.84 9.00 1.66
C MET A 219 -11.99 8.37 2.47
N PHE A 220 -12.51 7.19 2.05
CA PHE A 220 -13.64 6.53 2.71
C PHE A 220 -13.23 5.82 4.01
N TYR A 221 -14.04 5.98 5.07
CA TYR A 221 -13.79 5.37 6.40
C TYR A 221 -15.03 4.70 7.00
N PRO A 222 -14.86 3.70 7.90
CA PRO A 222 -15.97 3.06 8.58
C PRO A 222 -16.71 4.03 9.51
N LYS A 223 -18.04 3.89 9.59
CA LYS A 223 -18.86 4.56 10.60
C LYS A 223 -18.46 4.06 12.01
N GLY A 224 -18.19 4.98 12.93
CA GLY A 224 -17.84 4.67 14.33
C GLY A 224 -16.33 4.52 14.61
N VAL A 225 -15.50 4.61 13.57
CA VAL A 225 -14.07 4.86 13.75
C VAL A 225 -13.89 6.36 13.80
N ALA A 226 -13.37 6.88 14.93
CA ALA A 226 -13.15 8.31 15.06
C ALA A 226 -12.21 8.78 13.95
N SER A 227 -12.42 9.99 13.42
CA SER A 227 -11.67 10.52 12.26
C SER A 227 -10.15 10.63 12.48
N ASP A 228 -9.70 10.42 13.72
CA ASP A 228 -8.32 10.40 14.18
C ASP A 228 -7.67 8.99 14.19
N THR A 229 -8.40 7.92 13.84
CA THR A 229 -7.95 6.51 13.88
C THR A 229 -8.20 5.75 12.59
N LEU A 230 -7.45 6.01 11.54
CA LEU A 230 -7.74 5.50 10.21
C LEU A 230 -6.67 4.50 9.75
N ARG A 231 -7.07 3.37 9.14
CA ARG A 231 -6.19 2.44 8.42
C ARG A 231 -6.81 2.10 7.08
N TRP A 232 -6.05 2.22 6.00
CA TRP A 232 -6.52 1.88 4.67
C TRP A 232 -5.38 1.41 3.77
N GLN A 233 -5.76 0.76 2.69
CA GLN A 233 -4.86 0.39 1.62
C GLN A 233 -4.87 1.48 0.56
N ARG A 234 -3.68 1.98 0.19
CA ARG A 234 -3.49 2.90 -0.93
C ARG A 234 -2.74 2.19 -2.04
N TRP A 235 -3.25 2.34 -3.25
CA TRP A 235 -2.59 1.89 -4.47
C TRP A 235 -1.72 3.00 -5.03
N ASP A 236 -0.67 3.33 -4.30
CA ASP A 236 0.33 4.28 -4.76
C ASP A 236 1.58 3.51 -5.20
N ARG A 237 1.79 3.46 -6.52
CA ARG A 237 3.02 2.93 -7.14
C ARG A 237 4.23 3.85 -6.91
N ARG A 238 4.13 4.92 -6.13
CA ARG A 238 5.23 5.85 -5.84
C ARG A 238 5.33 6.11 -4.35
N SER A 239 5.36 5.03 -3.58
CA SER A 239 5.60 5.09 -2.14
C SER A 239 7.10 5.21 -1.86
N PRO A 240 7.53 6.11 -0.94
CA PRO A 240 8.90 6.07 -0.41
C PRO A 240 9.14 4.82 0.44
N SER A 241 8.08 4.18 0.93
CA SER A 241 8.13 2.96 1.71
C SER A 241 8.06 1.71 0.83
N GLY A 242 8.75 0.65 1.25
CA GLY A 242 8.74 -0.66 0.62
C GLY A 242 8.91 -1.80 1.63
N VAL A 243 8.99 -3.03 1.13
CA VAL A 243 9.17 -4.23 1.96
C VAL A 243 10.66 -4.47 2.20
N LEU A 244 11.05 -4.63 3.46
CA LEU A 244 12.38 -5.10 3.85
C LEU A 244 12.31 -6.59 4.14
N TYR A 245 13.11 -7.37 3.42
CA TYR A 245 13.26 -8.81 3.62
C TYR A 245 14.56 -9.09 4.38
N SER A 246 14.43 -9.80 5.50
CA SER A 246 15.56 -10.21 6.34
C SER A 246 15.59 -11.73 6.43
N GLY A 247 16.58 -12.36 5.80
CA GLY A 247 16.77 -13.81 5.79
C GLY A 247 17.77 -14.24 6.85
N PHE A 248 17.36 -15.20 7.70
CA PHE A 248 18.17 -15.70 8.80
C PHE A 248 18.43 -17.20 8.65
N GLY A 249 19.70 -17.58 8.62
CA GLY A 249 20.15 -18.96 8.82
C GLY A 249 20.33 -19.26 10.31
N PHE A 250 19.99 -20.46 10.75
CA PHE A 250 20.08 -20.88 12.14
C PHE A 250 21.07 -22.03 12.32
N ALA A 251 21.62 -22.18 13.53
CA ALA A 251 22.61 -23.20 13.87
C ALA A 251 22.12 -24.64 13.64
N ASN A 252 20.81 -24.87 13.72
CA ASN A 252 20.21 -26.18 13.41
C ASN A 252 20.03 -26.44 11.90
N GLY A 253 20.48 -25.53 11.03
CA GLY A 253 20.33 -25.61 9.57
C GLY A 253 19.03 -25.01 9.03
N ASP A 254 18.12 -24.54 9.89
CA ASP A 254 16.89 -23.90 9.42
C ASP A 254 17.17 -22.54 8.77
N TYR A 255 16.28 -22.14 7.86
CA TYR A 255 16.23 -20.79 7.29
C TYR A 255 14.86 -20.16 7.55
N LYS A 256 14.85 -18.85 7.86
CA LYS A 256 13.60 -18.08 8.00
C LYS A 256 13.76 -16.69 7.41
N GLU A 257 12.81 -16.31 6.57
CA GLU A 257 12.67 -14.93 6.11
C GLU A 257 11.64 -14.19 6.97
N SER A 258 12.02 -13.01 7.46
CA SER A 258 11.15 -12.02 8.07
C SER A 258 10.85 -10.89 7.09
N ARG A 259 9.71 -10.23 7.32
CA ARG A 259 9.26 -9.08 6.54
C ARG A 259 9.04 -7.91 7.47
N CYS A 260 9.56 -6.76 7.07
CA CYS A 260 9.37 -5.47 7.71
C CYS A 260 9.05 -4.41 6.65
N THR A 261 8.83 -3.18 7.11
CA THR A 261 8.75 -1.99 6.29
C THR A 261 10.04 -1.19 6.42
N ALA A 262 10.49 -0.59 5.31
CA ALA A 262 11.54 0.43 5.34
C ALA A 262 11.14 1.60 4.43
N THR A 263 11.61 2.81 4.73
CA THR A 263 11.23 4.03 3.99
C THR A 263 12.45 4.80 3.52
N ALA A 264 12.45 5.21 2.25
CA ALA A 264 13.50 6.03 1.65
C ALA A 264 13.54 7.43 2.27
N ILE A 265 14.70 7.79 2.82
CA ILE A 265 14.99 9.11 3.39
C ILE A 265 16.05 9.88 2.59
N ALA A 266 16.78 9.19 1.71
CA ALA A 266 17.63 9.77 0.68
C ALA A 266 17.79 8.76 -0.49
N PRO A 267 18.42 9.13 -1.63
CA PRO A 267 18.46 8.28 -2.83
C PRO A 267 19.02 6.87 -2.65
N ARG A 268 19.87 6.64 -1.65
CA ARG A 268 20.45 5.32 -1.33
C ARG A 268 20.26 4.93 0.13
N TRP A 269 19.37 5.61 0.85
CA TRP A 269 19.25 5.46 2.30
C TRP A 269 17.81 5.20 2.71
N LEU A 270 17.63 4.14 3.49
CA LEU A 270 16.37 3.71 4.05
C LEU A 270 16.40 3.84 5.56
N LEU A 271 15.23 4.07 6.16
CA LEU A 271 15.03 4.06 7.60
C LEU A 271 14.05 2.93 7.97
N THR A 272 14.38 2.16 9.00
CA THR A 272 13.59 1.02 9.50
C THR A 272 13.79 0.84 11.01
N ALA A 273 13.16 -0.18 11.60
CA ALA A 273 13.37 -0.58 12.99
C ALA A 273 14.59 -1.50 13.10
N ALA A 274 15.36 -1.38 14.17
CA ALA A 274 16.55 -2.21 14.40
C ALA A 274 16.21 -3.70 14.51
N HIS A 275 15.09 -4.03 15.16
CA HIS A 275 14.67 -5.42 15.36
C HIS A 275 14.39 -6.17 14.05
N CYS A 276 14.20 -5.45 12.93
CA CYS A 276 14.06 -6.06 11.61
C CYS A 276 15.34 -6.74 11.11
N LEU A 277 16.49 -6.44 11.72
CA LEU A 277 17.80 -6.99 11.35
C LEU A 277 18.19 -8.22 12.18
N PHE A 278 17.29 -8.71 13.04
CA PHE A 278 17.56 -9.81 13.94
C PHE A 278 16.43 -10.85 13.93
N ALA A 279 16.78 -12.14 14.04
CA ALA A 279 15.79 -13.19 14.27
C ALA A 279 15.07 -12.98 15.61
N SER A 280 13.85 -13.48 15.77
CA SER A 280 13.14 -13.34 17.05
C SER A 280 13.78 -14.19 18.16
N ASP A 281 13.64 -13.79 19.42
CA ASP A 281 14.16 -14.57 20.55
C ASP A 281 13.54 -15.97 20.61
N ARG A 282 12.27 -16.12 20.25
CA ARG A 282 11.59 -17.42 20.13
C ARG A 282 12.27 -18.31 19.07
N ASP A 283 12.66 -17.74 17.93
CA ASP A 283 13.36 -18.51 16.90
C ASP A 283 14.74 -18.92 17.39
N ILE A 284 15.47 -18.04 18.09
CA ILE A 284 16.78 -18.38 18.64
C ILE A 284 16.69 -19.47 19.71
N GLN A 285 15.71 -19.39 20.61
CA GLN A 285 15.49 -20.41 21.64
C GLN A 285 15.19 -21.79 21.04
N SER A 286 14.45 -21.84 19.93
CA SER A 286 14.02 -23.10 19.31
C SER A 286 14.98 -23.65 18.25
N LYS A 287 15.74 -22.78 17.56
CA LYS A 287 16.58 -23.14 16.40
C LYS A 287 18.07 -22.89 16.63
N GLY A 288 18.44 -22.30 17.76
CA GLY A 288 19.82 -21.93 18.10
C GLY A 288 20.24 -20.56 17.56
N GLN A 289 21.54 -20.28 17.60
CA GLN A 289 22.09 -19.00 17.13
C GLN A 289 21.70 -18.72 15.69
N SER A 290 21.42 -17.45 15.37
CA SER A 290 21.02 -17.00 14.04
C SER A 290 22.07 -16.11 13.40
N LYS A 291 22.25 -16.21 12.09
CA LYS A 291 23.03 -15.28 11.25
C LYS A 291 22.10 -14.60 10.26
N LEU A 292 22.21 -13.27 10.12
CA LEU A 292 21.56 -12.55 9.02
C LEU A 292 22.35 -12.86 7.73
N GLU A 293 21.70 -13.50 6.77
CA GLU A 293 22.31 -13.94 5.50
C GLU A 293 21.85 -13.11 4.31
N VAL A 294 20.62 -12.58 4.38
CA VAL A 294 20.02 -11.80 3.30
C VAL A 294 19.39 -10.55 3.88
N LEU A 295 19.64 -9.40 3.26
CA LEU A 295 18.96 -8.16 3.59
C LEU A 295 18.66 -7.38 2.30
N ARG A 296 17.40 -7.40 1.89
CA ARG A 296 16.95 -6.84 0.60
C ARG A 296 15.78 -5.89 0.79
N PHE A 297 15.80 -4.81 0.03
CA PHE A 297 14.69 -3.87 -0.06
C PHE A 297 13.94 -4.03 -1.37
N ALA A 298 12.63 -4.20 -1.27
CA ALA A 298 11.70 -4.11 -2.38
C ALA A 298 11.02 -2.73 -2.36
N GLY A 299 11.57 -1.80 -3.15
CA GLY A 299 10.97 -0.49 -3.35
C GLY A 299 9.65 -0.59 -4.10
N HIS A 300 8.63 0.11 -3.61
CA HIS A 300 7.31 0.05 -4.20
C HIS A 300 7.14 1.12 -5.28
N GLY A 301 7.48 0.73 -6.51
CA GLY A 301 7.20 1.51 -7.71
C GLY A 301 7.54 0.89 -9.07
N ALA A 302 7.81 -0.41 -9.13
CA ALA A 302 7.90 -1.16 -10.38
C ALA A 302 7.47 -2.63 -10.16
N ASP A 303 6.58 -3.11 -11.03
CA ASP A 303 6.47 -4.36 -11.79
C ASP A 303 7.05 -5.69 -11.25
N ARG A 304 8.27 -5.64 -10.76
CA ARG A 304 8.87 -6.54 -9.77
C ARG A 304 9.69 -5.58 -8.93
N PRO A 305 9.47 -5.44 -7.62
CA PRO A 305 10.30 -4.50 -6.88
C PRO A 305 11.73 -4.98 -7.08
N ALA A 306 12.54 -4.18 -7.80
CA ALA A 306 13.94 -4.51 -8.01
C ALA A 306 14.50 -4.70 -6.61
N LEU A 307 14.81 -5.95 -6.26
CA LEU A 307 15.34 -6.26 -4.95
C LEU A 307 16.69 -5.59 -4.90
N VAL A 308 16.78 -4.52 -4.12
CA VAL A 308 18.04 -3.82 -3.92
C VAL A 308 18.68 -4.41 -2.68
N GLU A 309 19.88 -4.94 -2.85
CA GLU A 309 20.69 -5.40 -1.73
C GLU A 309 21.04 -4.24 -0.80
N VAL A 310 21.04 -4.51 0.50
CA VAL A 310 21.51 -3.58 1.53
C VAL A 310 23.00 -3.86 1.78
N GLU A 311 23.84 -2.86 1.54
CA GLU A 311 25.30 -2.97 1.68
C GLU A 311 25.74 -2.86 3.15
N SER A 312 25.07 -1.98 3.89
CA SER A 312 25.43 -1.70 5.27
C SER A 312 24.23 -1.18 6.06
N ALA A 313 24.32 -1.35 7.38
CA ALA A 313 23.37 -0.78 8.32
C ALA A 313 24.10 -0.05 9.45
N TRP A 314 23.54 1.07 9.85
CA TRP A 314 23.74 1.65 11.17
C TRP A 314 22.58 1.23 12.07
N ILE A 315 22.90 0.83 13.30
CA ILE A 315 21.92 0.50 14.34
C ILE A 315 22.25 1.38 15.54
N HIS A 316 21.22 1.88 16.21
CA HIS A 316 21.42 2.65 17.43
C HIS A 316 22.29 1.89 18.44
N ARG A 317 23.36 2.52 18.94
CA ARG A 317 24.39 1.87 19.77
C ARG A 317 23.88 1.24 21.06
N ARG A 318 22.76 1.76 21.59
CA ARG A 318 22.11 1.24 22.80
C ARG A 318 21.09 0.14 22.51
N HIS A 319 20.84 -0.22 21.25
CA HIS A 319 19.88 -1.27 20.93
C HIS A 319 20.41 -2.64 21.32
N ARG A 320 19.75 -3.25 22.31
CA ARG A 320 20.05 -4.59 22.79
C ARG A 320 18.78 -5.41 22.79
N ARG A 321 18.81 -6.56 22.12
CA ARG A 321 17.67 -7.48 22.09
C ARG A 321 17.28 -7.98 23.47
N GLN A 322 18.27 -8.17 24.34
CA GLN A 322 18.09 -8.60 25.72
C GLN A 322 17.23 -7.63 26.53
N ASP A 323 17.12 -6.36 26.10
CA ASP A 323 16.26 -5.38 26.78
C ASP A 323 14.78 -5.77 26.68
N LEU A 324 14.34 -6.40 25.59
CA LEU A 324 12.96 -6.90 25.46
C LEU A 324 12.72 -8.07 26.43
N ALA A 325 13.62 -9.05 26.46
CA ALA A 325 13.55 -10.20 27.37
C ALA A 325 13.60 -9.78 28.85
N ALA A 326 14.31 -8.69 29.17
CA ALA A 326 14.39 -8.10 30.50
C ALA A 326 13.24 -7.12 30.82
N ASN A 327 12.20 -7.05 29.98
CA ASN A 327 11.06 -6.14 30.11
C ASN A 327 11.44 -4.65 30.19
N ARG A 328 12.59 -4.26 29.62
CA ARG A 328 13.06 -2.87 29.52
C ARG A 328 12.59 -2.23 28.22
N LEU A 329 11.27 -2.11 28.08
CA LEU A 329 10.61 -1.59 26.87
C LEU A 329 11.14 -0.22 26.42
N ALA A 330 11.43 0.68 27.38
CA ALA A 330 11.97 2.01 27.09
C ALA A 330 13.32 1.93 26.38
N ALA A 331 14.22 1.10 26.89
CA ALA A 331 15.54 0.89 26.31
C ALA A 331 15.46 0.16 24.96
N TYR A 332 14.61 -0.87 24.87
CA TYR A 332 14.42 -1.62 23.63
C TYR A 332 13.82 -0.76 22.53
N SER A 333 12.59 -0.27 22.70
CA SER A 333 11.88 0.50 21.67
C SER A 333 12.47 1.88 21.47
N GLY A 334 12.96 2.55 22.52
CA GLY A 334 13.58 3.88 22.42
C GLY A 334 14.93 3.86 21.69
N SER A 335 15.47 2.69 21.39
CA SER A 335 16.67 2.51 20.55
C SER A 335 16.38 1.70 19.28
N ASP A 336 15.12 1.36 19.00
CA ASP A 336 14.74 0.45 17.93
C ASP A 336 14.69 1.15 16.56
N ILE A 337 15.85 1.60 16.11
CA ILE A 337 16.05 2.29 14.84
C ILE A 337 17.30 1.79 14.13
N ALA A 338 17.17 1.63 12.82
CA ALA A 338 18.28 1.38 11.93
C ALA A 338 18.18 2.22 10.64
N VAL A 339 19.34 2.58 10.11
CA VAL A 339 19.49 3.29 8.84
C VAL A 339 20.29 2.40 7.90
N LEU A 340 19.74 2.11 6.73
CA LEU A 340 20.28 1.15 5.78
C LEU A 340 20.77 1.88 4.54
N ARG A 341 21.96 1.51 4.05
CA ARG A 341 22.47 1.95 2.75
C ARG A 341 22.28 0.85 1.72
N VAL A 342 21.66 1.19 0.60
CA VAL A 342 21.41 0.25 -0.50
C VAL A 342 22.45 0.36 -1.62
N ALA A 343 22.66 -0.76 -2.32
CA ALA A 343 23.64 -0.87 -3.40
C ALA A 343 23.31 -0.01 -4.63
N GLN A 344 22.02 0.15 -4.92
CA GLN A 344 21.55 0.87 -6.10
C GLN A 344 20.68 2.04 -5.68
N GLY A 345 20.62 3.07 -6.54
CA GLY A 345 19.73 4.22 -6.34
C GLY A 345 18.26 3.78 -6.31
N LEU A 346 17.50 4.35 -5.38
CA LEU A 346 16.08 4.07 -5.21
C LEU A 346 15.26 4.89 -6.22
N ALA A 347 14.39 4.22 -6.98
CA ALA A 347 13.46 4.84 -7.92
C ALA A 347 12.19 5.41 -7.22
N THR A 348 12.37 6.13 -6.11
CA THR A 348 11.28 6.75 -5.35
C THR A 348 11.68 8.13 -4.84
N THR A 349 10.70 8.98 -4.52
CA THR A 349 10.97 10.30 -3.94
C THR A 349 11.14 10.16 -2.43
N PRO A 350 12.33 10.39 -1.87
CA PRO A 350 12.58 10.17 -0.44
C PRO A 350 11.92 11.24 0.43
N ILE A 351 11.61 10.88 1.68
CA ILE A 351 11.20 11.81 2.73
C ILE A 351 12.47 12.42 3.34
N ARG A 352 12.75 13.68 3.00
CA ARG A 352 14.02 14.35 3.36
C ARG A 352 13.97 15.12 4.68
N SER A 353 12.78 15.54 5.10
CA SER A 353 12.61 16.35 6.30
C SER A 353 12.53 15.45 7.53
N LEU A 354 13.41 15.66 8.50
CA LEU A 354 13.44 14.97 9.80
C LEU A 354 13.17 16.00 10.89
N ASP A 355 12.31 15.66 11.83
CA ASP A 355 11.88 16.58 12.88
C ASP A 355 11.68 15.85 14.22
N SER A 356 11.76 16.60 15.31
CA SER A 356 11.59 16.07 16.67
C SER A 356 10.19 16.34 17.20
N LEU A 357 9.69 15.44 18.05
CA LEU A 357 8.44 15.65 18.80
C LEU A 357 8.64 16.23 20.19
N ALA A 358 9.87 16.61 20.58
CA ALA A 358 10.29 16.94 21.94
C ALA A 358 9.16 17.55 22.81
N GLY A 359 8.66 16.77 23.78
CA GLY A 359 7.72 17.23 24.81
C GLY A 359 6.25 17.38 24.38
N ARG A 360 5.84 16.90 23.19
CA ARG A 360 4.43 16.92 22.75
C ARG A 360 3.62 15.83 23.44
N ALA A 361 2.49 16.18 24.05
CA ALA A 361 1.64 15.20 24.71
C ALA A 361 0.75 14.40 23.74
N ASP A 362 0.28 15.04 22.66
CA ASP A 362 -0.64 14.48 21.68
C ASP A 362 -0.28 14.97 20.27
N ILE A 363 -0.38 14.10 19.27
CA ILE A 363 -0.07 14.40 17.87
C ILE A 363 -0.83 13.49 16.91
N GLN A 364 -1.21 14.05 15.75
CA GLN A 364 -1.64 13.26 14.61
C GLN A 364 -0.45 12.82 13.75
N VAL A 365 -0.30 11.51 13.60
CA VAL A 365 0.76 10.88 12.82
C VAL A 365 0.19 10.13 11.63
N ARG A 366 1.01 9.99 10.59
CA ARG A 366 0.76 9.15 9.44
C ARG A 366 1.89 8.16 9.25
N SER A 367 1.56 6.91 8.94
CA SER A 367 2.53 5.89 8.58
C SER A 367 2.15 5.19 7.29
N SER A 368 3.13 4.77 6.50
CA SER A 368 2.96 3.88 5.36
C SER A 368 3.75 2.60 5.59
N GLY A 369 3.14 1.43 5.40
CA GLY A 369 3.83 0.16 5.58
C GLY A 369 3.16 -1.07 4.98
N PHE A 370 3.78 -2.23 5.20
CA PHE A 370 3.46 -3.48 4.50
C PHE A 370 3.17 -4.61 5.51
N PRO A 371 1.90 -4.78 5.91
CA PRO A 371 1.47 -5.90 6.75
C PRO A 371 1.76 -7.25 6.09
N ARG A 372 2.32 -8.18 6.85
CA ARG A 372 2.63 -9.54 6.41
C ARG A 372 1.38 -10.37 6.09
N ASP A 373 0.27 -10.08 6.77
CA ASP A 373 -1.03 -10.71 6.55
C ASP A 373 -1.73 -10.20 5.29
N LYS A 374 -1.13 -9.27 4.55
CA LYS A 374 -1.67 -8.65 3.34
C LYS A 374 -0.70 -8.81 2.16
N SER A 375 -1.17 -8.50 0.96
CA SER A 375 -0.32 -8.53 -0.24
C SER A 375 0.76 -7.45 -0.20
N ASN A 376 1.97 -7.81 -0.65
CA ASN A 376 3.09 -6.89 -0.79
C ASN A 376 2.87 -5.85 -1.91
N ALA A 377 1.82 -6.01 -2.71
CA ALA A 377 1.51 -5.12 -3.84
C ALA A 377 0.88 -3.79 -3.41
N GLY A 378 0.49 -3.62 -2.15
CA GLY A 378 -0.23 -2.43 -1.67
C GLY A 378 0.37 -1.85 -0.42
N VAL A 379 0.53 -0.52 -0.40
CA VAL A 379 0.96 0.20 0.79
C VAL A 379 -0.25 0.43 1.70
N TRP A 380 -0.09 0.10 2.97
CA TRP A 380 -1.08 0.36 3.99
C TRP A 380 -0.73 1.65 4.69
N VAL A 381 -1.63 2.61 4.62
CA VAL A 381 -1.46 3.90 5.25
C VAL A 381 -2.33 3.93 6.50
N ASN A 382 -1.75 4.39 7.60
CA ASN A 382 -2.45 4.62 8.86
C ASN A 382 -2.39 6.11 9.19
N HIS A 383 -3.49 6.67 9.68
CA HIS A 383 -3.55 7.97 10.37
C HIS A 383 -3.95 7.70 11.80
N CYS A 384 -3.11 8.09 12.75
CA CYS A 384 -3.32 7.78 14.14
C CYS A 384 -3.18 9.04 14.96
N ARG A 385 -3.93 9.10 16.06
CA ARG A 385 -3.54 9.92 17.19
C ARG A 385 -2.53 9.15 18.01
N ALA A 386 -1.51 9.86 18.49
CA ALA A 386 -0.48 9.28 19.30
C ALA A 386 -0.24 10.12 20.55
N GLY A 387 -0.25 9.46 21.70
CA GLY A 387 0.04 10.09 22.98
C GLY A 387 1.40 9.65 23.51
N LEU A 388 2.13 10.57 24.13
CA LEU A 388 3.38 10.24 24.83
C LEU A 388 3.07 9.26 25.98
N VAL A 389 3.67 8.07 25.95
CA VAL A 389 3.52 7.07 27.02
C VAL A 389 4.76 6.93 27.87
N ARG A 390 5.93 7.25 27.33
CA ARG A 390 7.18 7.22 28.08
C ARG A 390 8.21 8.17 27.48
N PRO A 391 8.79 9.09 28.25
CA PRO A 391 9.92 9.89 27.79
C PRO A 391 11.16 9.00 27.60
N GLY A 392 12.01 9.37 26.64
CA GLY A 392 13.32 8.77 26.44
C GLY A 392 14.31 9.22 27.52
N GLU A 393 15.17 8.31 27.96
CA GLU A 393 16.25 8.61 28.92
C GLU A 393 17.60 8.73 28.21
N GLY A 394 18.24 9.89 28.37
CA GLY A 394 19.50 10.21 27.70
C GLY A 394 19.32 10.22 26.18
N GLU A 395 20.08 9.39 25.48
CA GLU A 395 20.06 9.30 24.00
C GLU A 395 18.86 8.51 23.44
N LEU A 396 18.02 7.94 24.30
CA LEU A 396 16.86 7.17 23.84
C LEU A 396 15.76 8.08 23.32
N MET A 397 15.03 7.57 22.33
CA MET A 397 13.83 8.19 21.77
C MET A 397 12.64 8.08 22.72
N ASP A 398 11.76 9.08 22.67
CA ASP A 398 10.45 9.06 23.34
C ASP A 398 9.56 7.98 22.74
N LEU A 399 8.69 7.37 23.55
CA LEU A 399 7.72 6.38 23.11
C LEU A 399 6.31 6.95 23.08
N TYR A 400 5.66 6.83 21.93
CA TYR A 400 4.28 7.25 21.72
C TYR A 400 3.41 6.05 21.41
N ALA A 401 2.28 5.92 22.09
CA ALA A 401 1.27 4.91 21.80
C ALA A 401 0.22 5.45 20.84
N MET A 402 -0.09 4.66 19.82
CA MET A 402 -1.06 4.95 18.79
C MET A 402 -2.36 4.22 19.04
N ASN A 403 -3.46 4.89 18.70
CA ASN A 403 -4.80 4.32 18.77
C ASN A 403 -5.24 3.58 17.50
N CYS A 404 -4.32 3.29 16.58
CA CYS A 404 -4.58 2.45 15.40
C CYS A 404 -4.07 1.02 15.55
N PRO A 405 -4.70 0.04 14.87
CA PRO A 405 -4.20 -1.31 14.79
C PRO A 405 -3.06 -1.46 13.76
N PHE A 406 -1.93 -1.99 14.19
CA PHE A 406 -0.83 -2.41 13.31
C PHE A 406 -0.69 -3.93 13.30
N SER A 407 -0.29 -4.48 12.16
CA SER A 407 -0.03 -5.90 11.99
C SER A 407 1.48 -6.18 11.88
N VAL A 408 1.88 -7.42 12.17
CA VAL A 408 3.24 -7.93 11.87
C VAL A 408 3.59 -7.60 10.41
N GLY A 409 4.82 -7.17 10.16
CA GLY A 409 5.27 -6.70 8.83
C GLY A 409 5.36 -5.17 8.71
N GLN A 410 4.55 -4.44 9.49
CA GLN A 410 4.62 -2.98 9.49
C GLN A 410 5.76 -2.42 10.35
N SER A 411 6.44 -3.25 11.13
CA SER A 411 7.65 -2.88 11.87
C SER A 411 8.62 -2.08 10.99
N GLY A 412 9.14 -0.96 11.50
CA GLY A 412 10.00 -0.08 10.71
C GLY A 412 9.28 0.94 9.84
N SER A 413 7.94 0.96 9.82
CA SER A 413 7.18 2.03 9.12
C SER A 413 7.56 3.39 9.69
N LEU A 414 7.84 4.34 8.79
CA LEU A 414 8.17 5.71 9.17
C LEU A 414 6.90 6.46 9.59
N MET A 415 6.99 7.18 10.71
CA MET A 415 5.95 8.09 11.18
C MET A 415 6.21 9.48 10.61
N THR A 416 5.17 10.13 10.11
CA THR A 416 5.21 11.50 9.58
C THR A 416 4.18 12.38 10.29
N ALA A 417 4.54 13.64 10.57
CA ALA A 417 3.62 14.59 11.19
C ALA A 417 2.50 15.00 10.22
N ARG A 418 1.25 15.11 10.69
CA ARG A 418 0.12 15.59 9.87
C ARG A 418 -0.27 17.05 10.11
N GLU A 419 -0.02 17.57 11.29
CA GLU A 419 -0.42 18.92 11.65
C GLU A 419 0.64 19.93 11.20
N GLU A 420 0.22 20.98 10.49
CA GLU A 420 1.03 22.18 10.29
C GLU A 420 1.06 22.86 11.66
N GLY A 421 2.20 22.81 12.35
CA GLY A 421 2.31 23.41 13.67
C GLY A 421 1.96 24.90 13.60
N ALA A 422 0.91 25.33 14.31
CA ALA A 422 0.77 26.74 14.66
C ALA A 422 1.91 27.07 15.66
N GLY A 423 3.09 27.45 15.14
CA GLY A 423 4.28 27.74 15.93
C GLY A 423 5.41 26.71 15.79
N THR A 424 6.05 26.33 16.91
CA THR A 424 7.29 25.53 17.00
C THR A 424 7.13 24.02 16.79
N GLY A 425 6.12 23.61 16.01
CA GLY A 425 5.79 22.20 15.77
C GLY A 425 6.55 21.58 14.60
N PRO A 426 6.53 20.23 14.46
CA PRO A 426 7.14 19.62 13.29
C PRO A 426 6.40 20.04 12.02
N ALA A 427 7.16 20.27 10.94
CA ALA A 427 6.55 20.60 9.67
C ALA A 427 5.69 19.42 9.15
N GLN A 428 4.54 19.73 8.55
CA GLN A 428 3.68 18.70 7.96
C GLN A 428 4.46 17.85 6.95
N GLY A 429 4.40 16.53 7.11
CA GLY A 429 5.11 15.58 6.25
C GLY A 429 6.56 15.28 6.67
N SER A 430 7.10 15.97 7.68
CA SER A 430 8.39 15.59 8.28
C SER A 430 8.32 14.21 8.94
N ALA A 431 9.40 13.45 8.81
CA ALA A 431 9.60 12.20 9.52
C ALA A 431 9.90 12.49 11.01
N ILE A 432 9.17 11.80 11.89
CA ILE A 432 9.16 12.07 13.33
C ILE A 432 9.41 10.83 14.18
N GLY A 433 9.52 9.64 13.58
CA GLY A 433 9.76 8.41 14.33
C GLY A 433 9.58 7.12 13.52
N VAL A 434 9.71 5.98 14.19
CA VAL A 434 9.65 4.63 13.58
C VAL A 434 8.76 3.71 14.38
N LEU A 435 7.89 2.97 13.70
CA LEU A 435 7.10 1.91 14.32
C LEU A 435 8.01 0.81 14.90
N SER A 436 7.88 0.56 16.20
CA SER A 436 8.69 -0.44 16.91
C SER A 436 7.85 -1.67 17.27
N ALA A 437 7.11 -1.60 18.37
CA ALA A 437 6.47 -2.76 18.99
C ALA A 437 4.99 -2.51 19.27
N ASN A 438 4.32 -3.52 19.82
CA ASN A 438 3.01 -3.35 20.45
C ASN A 438 3.19 -3.37 21.97
N LEU A 439 2.63 -2.38 22.65
CA LEU A 439 2.38 -2.39 24.08
C LEU A 439 1.12 -3.22 24.34
N SER A 440 1.25 -4.34 25.07
CA SER A 440 0.12 -5.16 25.49
C SER A 440 -0.05 -5.02 27.00
N THR A 441 -1.23 -4.60 27.41
CA THR A 441 -1.75 -4.70 28.79
C THR A 441 -2.86 -5.74 28.82
N ASP A 442 -3.33 -6.13 30.00
CA ASP A 442 -4.37 -7.16 30.15
C ASP A 442 -5.69 -6.79 29.44
N THR A 443 -5.93 -5.50 29.22
CA THR A 443 -7.18 -4.97 28.65
C THR A 443 -6.99 -4.22 27.33
N HIS A 444 -5.76 -3.89 26.94
CA HIS A 444 -5.51 -3.04 25.77
C HIS A 444 -4.20 -3.36 25.05
N LYS A 445 -4.23 -3.38 23.72
CA LYS A 445 -3.05 -3.48 22.85
C LYS A 445 -2.94 -2.21 22.01
N SER A 446 -1.82 -1.50 22.13
CA SER A 446 -1.53 -0.31 21.33
C SER A 446 -0.20 -0.48 20.62
N ALA A 447 -0.13 -0.09 19.36
CA ALA A 447 1.14 0.01 18.67
C ALA A 447 1.92 1.22 19.20
N ILE A 448 3.24 1.09 19.32
CA ILE A 448 4.12 2.18 19.75
C ILE A 448 5.15 2.50 18.67
N PHE A 449 5.50 3.77 18.57
CA PHE A 449 6.62 4.23 17.77
C PHE A 449 7.63 4.98 18.63
N ALA A 450 8.89 4.92 18.22
CA ALA A 450 9.98 5.66 18.84
C ALA A 450 10.15 7.00 18.10
N ALA A 451 9.98 8.11 18.80
CA ALA A 451 10.00 9.45 18.24
C ALA A 451 11.41 10.04 18.22
N PHE A 452 11.79 10.68 17.12
CA PHE A 452 13.13 11.25 16.98
C PHE A 452 13.38 12.36 18.00
N ASN A 453 14.54 12.29 18.65
CA ASN A 453 15.13 13.39 19.42
C ASN A 453 16.21 14.08 18.57
N HIS A 454 16.78 15.18 19.07
CA HIS A 454 17.80 15.93 18.33
C HIS A 454 19.07 15.12 18.04
N ASP A 455 19.47 14.23 18.96
CA ASP A 455 20.67 13.41 18.80
C ASP A 455 20.52 12.40 17.67
N ILE A 456 19.38 11.72 17.60
CA ILE A 456 19.05 10.78 16.51
C ILE A 456 18.99 11.49 15.16
N ILE A 457 18.39 12.69 15.11
CA ILE A 457 18.35 13.47 13.87
C ILE A 457 19.77 13.85 13.43
N SER A 458 20.63 14.23 14.38
CA SER A 458 22.03 14.54 14.13
C SER A 458 22.80 13.31 13.60
N ASP A 459 22.61 12.15 14.21
CA ASP A 459 23.17 10.87 13.75
C ASP A 459 22.75 10.54 12.33
N ILE A 460 21.45 10.63 12.02
CA ILE A 460 20.94 10.37 10.67
C ILE A 460 21.55 11.36 9.68
N LYS A 461 21.60 12.66 9.99
CA LYS A 461 22.20 13.66 9.11
C LYS A 461 23.68 13.41 8.84
N ARG A 462 24.45 12.97 9.84
CA ARG A 462 25.86 12.57 9.66
C ARG A 462 26.00 11.39 8.72
N LEU A 463 25.16 10.36 8.89
CA LEU A 463 25.15 9.18 8.00
C LEU A 463 24.86 9.55 6.54
N LEU A 464 23.98 10.52 6.32
CA LEU A 464 23.62 10.98 4.98
C LEU A 464 24.68 11.92 4.35
N SER A 465 25.66 12.39 5.12
CA SER A 465 26.75 13.25 4.63
C SER A 465 27.85 12.42 3.96
N PRO A 466 28.29 12.76 2.74
CA PRO A 466 29.36 12.04 2.05
C PRO A 466 30.73 12.15 2.75
N ASP A 467 30.96 13.22 3.51
CA ASP A 467 32.27 13.54 4.10
C ASP A 467 32.48 12.96 5.51
N ASP A 468 31.41 12.47 6.14
CA ASP A 468 31.37 12.16 7.58
C ASP A 468 30.80 10.76 7.87
N ALA A 469 30.77 9.87 6.85
CA ALA A 469 30.22 8.53 6.98
C ALA A 469 30.90 7.79 8.16
N PRO A 470 30.18 7.54 9.27
CA PRO A 470 30.81 7.09 10.49
C PRO A 470 31.39 5.68 10.36
N ARG A 471 32.47 5.43 11.12
CA ARG A 471 33.16 4.12 11.29
C ARG A 471 32.30 3.01 11.92
N TYR A 472 30.99 3.20 12.05
CA TYR A 472 30.05 2.32 12.76
C TYR A 472 29.01 1.68 11.84
N LEU A 473 29.21 1.75 10.52
CA LEU A 473 28.45 0.93 9.58
C LEU A 473 28.88 -0.53 9.77
N VAL A 474 27.92 -1.37 10.13
CA VAL A 474 28.12 -2.82 10.04
C VAL A 474 28.04 -3.14 8.55
N GLU A 475 29.19 -3.42 7.95
CA GLU A 475 29.25 -3.98 6.60
C GLU A 475 28.70 -5.40 6.65
N PHE A 476 27.71 -5.68 5.81
CA PHE A 476 27.28 -7.04 5.61
C PHE A 476 28.20 -7.69 4.59
N PRO A 477 28.75 -8.89 4.84
CA PRO A 477 29.49 -9.60 3.82
C PRO A 477 28.52 -9.96 2.69
N ILE A 478 28.51 -9.14 1.65
CA ILE A 478 27.77 -9.40 0.42
C ILE A 478 28.48 -10.60 -0.22
N ALA A 479 27.87 -11.78 -0.16
CA ALA A 479 28.17 -12.78 -1.15
C ALA A 479 27.76 -12.14 -2.50
N GLY A 480 28.74 -11.71 -3.28
CA GLY A 480 28.49 -11.26 -4.65
C GLY A 480 27.68 -12.30 -5.40
N PRO A 481 27.03 -11.95 -6.51
CA PRO A 481 26.23 -12.91 -7.26
C PRO A 481 27.11 -14.12 -7.56
N THR A 482 26.85 -15.25 -6.89
CA THR A 482 27.25 -16.54 -7.40
C THR A 482 26.48 -16.65 -8.70
N VAL A 483 27.19 -16.35 -9.80
CA VAL A 483 26.80 -16.80 -11.12
C VAL A 483 26.78 -18.31 -11.01
N ALA A 484 25.64 -18.86 -10.58
CA ALA A 484 25.32 -20.24 -10.81
C ALA A 484 25.24 -20.34 -12.32
N THR A 485 26.34 -20.77 -12.93
CA THR A 485 26.35 -21.24 -14.30
C THR A 485 25.22 -22.23 -14.43
N THR A 486 24.32 -21.94 -15.36
CA THR A 486 23.22 -22.77 -15.81
C THR A 486 23.73 -24.16 -16.19
N SER A 487 23.80 -25.12 -15.27
CA SER A 487 23.97 -26.53 -15.61
C SER A 487 23.59 -27.56 -14.54
N GLU A 488 22.97 -27.23 -13.41
CA GLU A 488 22.63 -28.23 -12.38
C GLU A 488 21.22 -28.07 -11.82
N LEU A 489 20.21 -28.16 -12.70
CA LEU A 489 18.84 -28.56 -12.34
C LEU A 489 18.25 -29.30 -13.55
N ALA A 490 18.89 -30.42 -13.89
CA ALA A 490 18.32 -31.48 -14.70
C ALA A 490 18.77 -32.81 -14.05
N ASN A 491 18.03 -33.21 -13.02
CA ASN A 491 17.73 -34.59 -12.63
C ASN A 491 16.63 -34.59 -11.59
#